data_AF-A0A9D7NGZ5-F1
#
_entry.id   AF-A0A9D7NGZ5-F1
#
_cell.length_a   1.000
_cell.length_b   1.000
_cell.length_c   1.000
_cell.angle_alpha   90.00
_cell.angle_beta   90.00
_cell.angle_gamma   90.00
#
_symmetry.space_group_name_H-M   'P 1'
#
loop_
_entity.id
_entity.type
_entity.pdbx_description
1 polymer ?
#
loop_
_entity_poly.entity_id
_entity_poly.type
_entity_poly.pdbx_seq_one_letter_code
_entity_poly.pdbx_strand_id
1 'polypeptide(L)'
;MPLVQGPIVCIDAAHQNFHTPDNRFYAFAKLLRADGYVVKAFEQTFSAESLKQCQILVISNPLNQINAGGNWRLPTPSAFTSAEIQAVKTWVANGGKLFLIADHMPFCWSSAGFRKSLRN
;
A
#
# COMPACT_ATOMS: atom_id res chain seq x y z
N MET A 1 -23.90 10.60 16.85
CA MET A 1 -22.48 10.49 16.44
C MET A 1 -22.38 11.00 15.01
N PRO A 2 -21.44 11.90 14.65
CA PRO A 2 -21.34 12.34 13.28
C PRO A 2 -20.80 11.18 12.42
N LEU A 3 -21.45 10.96 11.27
CA LEU A 3 -21.01 9.99 10.26
C LEU A 3 -19.69 10.48 9.66
N VAL A 4 -18.63 9.67 9.74
CA VAL A 4 -17.35 9.94 9.08
C VAL A 4 -17.60 9.94 7.57
N GLN A 5 -17.45 11.09 6.92
CA GLN A 5 -17.85 11.32 5.51
C GLN A 5 -16.69 11.65 4.57
N GLY A 6 -15.44 11.66 5.06
CA GLY A 6 -14.28 11.96 4.23
C GLY A 6 -13.84 10.81 3.32
N PRO A 7 -12.86 11.06 2.43
CA PRO A 7 -12.34 10.05 1.51
C PRO A 7 -11.83 8.79 2.23
N ILE A 8 -11.99 7.63 1.57
CA ILE A 8 -11.50 6.36 2.11
C ILE A 8 -10.03 6.18 1.76
N VAL A 9 -9.19 6.16 2.80
CA VAL A 9 -7.76 5.87 2.73
C VAL A 9 -7.52 4.43 3.18
N CYS A 10 -7.06 3.60 2.26
CA CYS A 10 -6.67 2.23 2.51
C CYS A 10 -5.16 2.15 2.73
N ILE A 11 -4.74 1.65 3.88
CA ILE A 11 -3.33 1.40 4.17
C ILE A 11 -3.07 -0.10 3.99
N ASP A 12 -2.16 -0.43 3.09
CA ASP A 12 -1.79 -1.80 2.77
C ASP A 12 -1.25 -2.55 4.00
N ALA A 13 -1.89 -3.68 4.30
CA ALA A 13 -1.56 -4.61 5.36
C ALA A 13 -1.42 -6.05 4.82
N ALA A 14 -1.59 -6.28 3.52
CA ALA A 14 -1.53 -7.60 2.91
C ALA A 14 -0.08 -8.07 2.60
N HIS A 15 0.84 -7.12 2.39
CA HIS A 15 2.18 -7.40 1.83
C HIS A 15 3.31 -7.39 2.86
N GLN A 16 3.07 -8.02 4.03
CA GLN A 16 4.02 -8.07 5.15
C GLN A 16 4.48 -6.67 5.60
N ASN A 17 3.65 -5.65 5.38
CA ASN A 17 3.92 -4.28 5.78
C ASN A 17 3.94 -4.20 7.29
N PHE A 18 5.06 -3.76 7.86
CA PHE A 18 5.13 -3.46 9.28
C PHE A 18 4.25 -2.25 9.65
N HIS A 19 3.94 -1.40 8.66
CA HIS A 19 3.22 -0.15 8.79
C HIS A 19 1.70 -0.32 8.59
N THR A 20 1.01 -0.91 9.56
CA THR A 20 -0.46 -1.00 9.59
C THR A 20 -1.09 0.19 10.35
N PRO A 21 -2.36 0.55 10.09
CA PRO A 21 -3.03 1.70 10.71
C PRO A 21 -3.10 1.65 12.23
N ASP A 22 -2.98 0.46 12.83
CA ASP A 22 -3.07 0.27 14.28
C ASP A 22 -1.72 -0.12 14.91
N ASN A 23 -0.61 -0.03 14.13
CA ASN A 23 0.76 -0.29 14.61
C ASN A 23 1.70 0.87 14.24
N ARG A 24 2.76 0.66 13.43
CA ARG A 24 3.76 1.69 13.13
C ARG A 24 3.25 2.84 12.26
N PHE A 25 2.06 2.71 11.67
CA PHE A 25 1.38 3.80 10.97
C PHE A 25 0.25 4.44 11.79
N TYR A 26 0.16 4.13 13.08
CA TYR A 26 -0.88 4.65 13.96
C TYR A 26 -0.94 6.17 14.03
N ALA A 27 0.21 6.86 14.17
CA ALA A 27 0.22 8.32 14.24
C ALA A 27 -0.32 8.96 12.95
N PHE A 28 0.05 8.40 11.79
CA PHE A 28 -0.45 8.83 10.49
C PHE A 28 -1.96 8.55 10.35
N ALA A 29 -2.41 7.34 10.69
CA ALA A 29 -3.83 6.99 10.68
C ALA A 29 -4.66 7.85 11.65
N LYS A 30 -4.11 8.18 12.82
CA LYS A 30 -4.75 9.06 13.81
C LYS A 30 -4.91 10.47 13.28
N LEU A 31 -3.88 11.03 12.63
CA LEU A 31 -3.95 12.34 11.99
C LEU A 31 -5.03 12.37 10.90
N LEU A 32 -5.00 11.39 9.98
CA LEU A 32 -6.01 11.29 8.92
C LEU A 32 -7.44 11.19 9.47
N ARG A 33 -7.64 10.38 10.51
CA ARG A 33 -8.95 10.26 11.18
C ARG A 33 -9.39 11.59 11.82
N ALA A 34 -8.46 12.32 12.43
CA ALA A 34 -8.73 13.65 13.00
C ALA A 34 -9.10 14.68 11.92
N ASP A 35 -8.52 14.56 10.73
CA ASP A 35 -8.82 15.40 9.56
C ASP A 35 -10.07 14.94 8.78
N GLY A 36 -10.81 13.95 9.31
CA GLY A 36 -12.11 13.52 8.78
C GLY A 36 -12.06 12.40 7.73
N TYR A 37 -10.89 11.83 7.44
CA TYR A 37 -10.75 10.69 6.53
C TYR A 37 -11.23 9.39 7.17
N VAL A 38 -11.73 8.47 6.33
CA VAL A 38 -12.02 7.10 6.74
C VAL A 38 -10.80 6.23 6.46
N VAL A 39 -10.07 5.84 7.50
CA VAL A 39 -8.88 4.99 7.38
C VAL A 39 -9.22 3.52 7.56
N LYS A 40 -8.85 2.68 6.59
CA LYS A 40 -9.04 1.22 6.62
C LYS A 40 -7.71 0.49 6.45
N ALA A 41 -7.54 -0.61 7.18
CA ALA A 41 -6.51 -1.60 6.86
C ALA A 41 -6.94 -2.35 5.59
N PHE A 42 -6.00 -2.54 4.66
CA PHE A 42 -6.23 -3.27 3.42
C PHE A 42 -5.49 -4.60 3.45
N GLU A 43 -6.21 -5.66 3.79
CA GLU A 43 -5.65 -7.00 4.05
C GLU A 43 -5.84 -7.96 2.87
N GLN A 44 -6.40 -7.47 1.76
CA GLN A 44 -6.67 -8.25 0.55
C GLN A 44 -5.56 -8.06 -0.48
N THR A 45 -5.40 -9.03 -1.39
CA THR A 45 -4.59 -8.84 -2.60
C THR A 45 -5.18 -7.75 -3.49
N PHE A 46 -4.33 -7.08 -4.27
CA PHE A 46 -4.81 -6.02 -5.15
C PHE A 46 -5.49 -6.58 -6.41
N SER A 47 -6.79 -6.31 -6.53
CA SER A 47 -7.60 -6.61 -7.71
C SER A 47 -8.49 -5.42 -8.05
N ALA A 48 -9.10 -5.43 -9.23
CA ALA A 48 -10.05 -4.39 -9.61
C ALA A 48 -11.24 -4.31 -8.62
N GLU A 49 -11.67 -5.46 -8.10
CA GLU A 49 -12.76 -5.57 -7.13
C GLU A 49 -12.33 -5.06 -5.76
N SER A 50 -11.18 -5.51 -5.25
CA SER A 50 -10.74 -5.12 -3.91
C SER A 50 -10.42 -3.63 -3.84
N LEU A 51 -9.88 -3.02 -4.91
CA LEU A 51 -9.51 -1.60 -4.95
C LEU A 51 -10.73 -0.65 -5.02
N LYS A 52 -11.94 -1.12 -5.36
CA LYS A 52 -13.16 -0.27 -5.39
C LYS A 52 -13.52 0.32 -4.03
N GLN A 53 -13.09 -0.33 -2.95
CA GLN A 53 -13.35 0.15 -1.59
C GLN A 53 -12.48 1.36 -1.20
N CYS A 54 -11.48 1.68 -2.01
CA CYS A 54 -10.45 2.69 -1.72
C CYS A 54 -10.54 3.86 -2.68
N GLN A 55 -10.40 5.06 -2.14
CA GLN A 55 -10.18 6.26 -2.96
C GLN A 55 -8.69 6.61 -3.01
N ILE A 56 -7.98 6.39 -1.90
CA ILE A 56 -6.54 6.54 -1.78
C ILE A 56 -5.97 5.22 -1.27
N LEU A 57 -4.93 4.70 -1.93
CA LEU A 57 -4.17 3.54 -1.50
C LEU A 57 -2.79 4.00 -1.00
N VAL A 58 -2.44 3.65 0.23
CA VAL A 58 -1.16 3.94 0.86
C VAL A 58 -0.40 2.64 1.04
N ILE A 59 0.78 2.56 0.44
CA ILE A 59 1.69 1.42 0.55
C ILE A 59 2.99 1.93 1.18
N SER A 60 3.38 1.37 2.32
CA SER A 60 4.58 1.80 3.04
C SER A 60 5.52 0.64 3.31
N ASN A 61 6.65 0.64 2.60
CA ASN A 61 7.75 -0.31 2.75
C ASN A 61 7.31 -1.79 2.64
N PRO A 62 6.76 -2.20 1.48
CA PRO A 62 6.29 -3.55 1.29
C PRO A 62 7.42 -4.57 1.20
N LEU A 63 7.17 -5.76 1.75
CA LEU A 63 8.16 -6.82 1.86
C LEU A 63 7.64 -8.11 1.23
N ASN A 64 8.49 -8.74 0.44
CA ASN A 64 8.23 -10.11 0.05
C ASN A 64 8.39 -11.04 1.27
N GLN A 65 7.59 -12.11 1.32
CA GLN A 65 7.61 -13.11 2.40
C GLN A 65 9.02 -13.66 2.69
N ILE A 66 9.87 -13.82 1.67
CA ILE A 66 11.26 -14.31 1.83
C ILE A 66 12.11 -13.34 2.67
N ASN A 67 11.80 -12.04 2.66
CA ASN A 67 12.54 -11.01 3.38
C ASN A 67 11.92 -10.65 4.75
N ALA A 68 10.75 -11.21 5.10
CA ALA A 68 10.03 -10.90 6.33
C ALA A 68 10.81 -11.25 7.61
N GLY A 69 11.66 -12.29 7.55
CA GLY A 69 12.52 -12.71 8.66
C GLY A 69 13.80 -11.90 8.84
N GLY A 70 13.96 -10.75 8.18
CA GLY A 70 15.17 -9.91 8.27
C GLY A 70 16.32 -10.33 7.32
N ASN A 71 16.11 -11.34 6.48
CA ASN A 71 17.09 -11.72 5.46
C ASN A 71 17.00 -10.78 4.25
N TRP A 72 17.71 -9.66 4.32
CA TRP A 72 17.72 -8.61 3.30
C TRP A 72 18.88 -8.74 2.31
N ARG A 73 19.28 -9.98 2.03
CA ARG A 73 20.29 -10.29 1.00
C ARG A 73 19.63 -10.34 -0.37
N LEU A 74 20.39 -10.01 -1.41
CA LEU A 74 19.94 -10.14 -2.78
C LEU A 74 19.73 -11.63 -3.15
N PRO A 75 18.73 -11.95 -3.99
CA PRO A 75 17.77 -11.03 -4.58
C PRO A 75 16.67 -10.60 -3.58
N THR A 76 16.19 -9.36 -3.71
CA THR A 76 15.03 -8.82 -2.98
C THR A 76 13.80 -8.87 -3.89
N PRO A 77 13.03 -9.96 -3.93
CA PRO A 77 11.90 -10.09 -4.85
C PRO A 77 10.82 -9.01 -4.64
N SER A 78 10.01 -8.80 -5.68
CA SER A 78 8.82 -7.94 -5.59
C SER A 78 7.89 -8.44 -4.50
N ALA A 79 7.33 -7.52 -3.71
CA ALA A 79 6.28 -7.87 -2.75
C ALA A 79 4.95 -8.20 -3.45
N PHE A 80 4.79 -7.75 -4.69
CA PHE A 80 3.57 -7.83 -5.48
C PHE A 80 3.73 -8.76 -6.68
N THR A 81 2.66 -9.44 -7.05
CA THR A 81 2.57 -10.18 -8.30
C THR A 81 2.39 -9.24 -9.51
N SER A 82 2.67 -9.73 -10.71
CA SER A 82 2.42 -8.98 -11.94
C SER A 82 0.95 -8.59 -12.11
N ALA A 83 0.02 -9.44 -11.66
CA ALA A 83 -1.42 -9.17 -11.71
C ALA A 83 -1.81 -7.99 -10.81
N GLU A 84 -1.28 -7.95 -9.58
CA GLU A 84 -1.53 -6.85 -8.64
C GLU A 84 -0.96 -5.53 -9.15
N ILE A 85 0.24 -5.56 -9.73
CA ILE A 85 0.86 -4.38 -10.34
C ILE A 85 -0.03 -3.84 -11.46
N GLN A 86 -0.58 -4.71 -12.31
CA GLN A 86 -1.49 -4.29 -13.37
C GLN A 86 -2.81 -3.77 -12.82
N ALA A 87 -3.40 -4.42 -11.82
CA ALA A 87 -4.64 -3.98 -11.19
C ALA A 87 -4.52 -2.56 -10.61
N VAL A 88 -3.47 -2.29 -9.85
CA VAL A 88 -3.20 -0.96 -9.30
C VAL A 88 -2.89 0.06 -10.42
N LYS A 89 -2.14 -0.33 -11.46
CA LYS A 89 -1.86 0.56 -12.62
C LYS A 89 -3.16 0.99 -13.29
N THR A 90 -4.04 0.05 -13.62
CA THR A 90 -5.34 0.32 -14.23
C THR A 90 -6.22 1.15 -13.30
N TRP A 91 -6.22 0.87 -12.00
CA TRP A 91 -6.98 1.64 -11.02
C TRP A 91 -6.50 3.09 -10.92
N VAL A 92 -5.18 3.35 -10.90
CA VAL A 92 -4.62 4.71 -10.93
C VAL A 92 -4.97 5.42 -12.24
N ALA A 93 -4.86 4.73 -13.39
CA ALA A 93 -5.25 5.29 -14.68
C ALA A 93 -6.73 5.70 -14.74
N ASN A 94 -7.59 4.98 -14.01
CA ASN A 94 -9.02 5.29 -13.87
C ASN A 94 -9.33 6.31 -12.77
N GLY A 95 -8.33 7.02 -12.23
CA GLY A 95 -8.50 8.12 -11.28
C GLY A 95 -8.23 7.75 -9.82
N GLY A 96 -7.84 6.52 -9.52
CA GLY A 96 -7.32 6.13 -8.21
C GLY A 96 -6.07 6.92 -7.81
N LYS A 97 -5.84 7.09 -6.51
CA LYS A 97 -4.71 7.84 -5.97
C LYS A 97 -3.79 6.91 -5.19
N LEU A 98 -2.54 6.78 -5.63
CA LEU A 98 -1.53 5.94 -4.98
C LEU A 98 -0.51 6.81 -4.23
N PHE A 99 -0.29 6.51 -2.96
CA PHE A 99 0.83 7.04 -2.18
C PHE A 99 1.76 5.90 -1.77
N LEU A 100 2.91 5.80 -2.44
CA LEU A 100 3.89 4.74 -2.27
C LEU A 100 5.15 5.28 -1.58
N ILE A 101 5.51 4.69 -0.45
CA ILE A 101 6.73 4.96 0.31
C ILE A 101 7.62 3.72 0.21
N ALA A 102 8.85 3.90 -0.30
CA ALA A 102 9.85 2.85 -0.40
C ALA A 102 11.22 3.39 0.03
N ASP A 103 11.67 2.96 1.21
CA ASP A 103 12.92 3.34 1.85
C ASP A 103 14.13 2.53 1.29
N HIS A 104 15.31 2.68 1.89
CA HIS A 104 16.54 1.95 1.60
C HIS A 104 16.36 0.42 1.62
N MET A 105 17.38 -0.32 1.19
CA MET A 105 17.28 -1.77 0.95
C MET A 105 16.74 -2.52 2.19
N PRO A 106 15.75 -3.43 2.04
CA PRO A 106 15.25 -4.04 0.79
C PRO A 106 14.08 -3.32 0.10
N PHE A 107 13.50 -2.28 0.72
CA PHE A 107 12.18 -1.76 0.35
C PHE A 107 12.11 -1.11 -1.05
N CYS A 108 13.14 -0.34 -1.42
CA CYS A 108 13.23 0.29 -2.76
C CYS A 108 13.15 -0.75 -3.89
N TRP A 109 13.77 -1.92 -3.74
CA TRP A 109 13.76 -2.92 -4.79
C TRP A 109 12.48 -3.77 -4.79
N SER A 110 11.90 -4.05 -3.62
CA SER A 110 10.58 -4.71 -3.53
C SER A 110 9.46 -3.88 -4.17
N SER A 111 9.60 -2.54 -4.23
CA SER A 111 8.70 -1.63 -4.94
C SER A 111 9.02 -1.44 -6.44
N ALA A 112 10.11 -2.02 -6.95
CA ALA A 112 10.62 -1.72 -8.30
C ALA A 112 9.63 -2.03 -9.43
N GLY A 113 8.75 -3.02 -9.22
CA GLY A 113 7.65 -3.33 -10.14
C GLY A 113 6.73 -2.14 -10.37
N PHE A 114 6.29 -1.48 -9.30
CA PHE A 114 5.49 -0.25 -9.39
C PHE A 114 6.28 0.90 -10.00
N ARG A 115 7.53 1.10 -9.57
CA ARG A 115 8.40 2.18 -10.08
C ARG A 115 8.61 2.11 -11.60
N LYS A 116 8.70 0.91 -12.18
CA LYS A 116 8.83 0.72 -13.64
C LYS A 116 7.51 0.88 -14.37
N SER A 117 6.40 0.47 -13.76
CA SER A 117 5.09 0.42 -14.41
C SER A 117 4.35 1.76 -14.48
N LEU A 118 4.68 2.70 -13.58
CA LEU A 118 4.06 4.02 -13.46
C LEU A 118 4.84 5.15 -14.17
N ARG A 119 5.92 4.83 -14.89
CA ARG A 119 6.57 5.78 -15.79
C ARG A 119 5.87 5.69 -17.15
N ASN A 120 5.36 6.83 -17.60
CA ASN A 120 4.93 7.03 -18.99
C ASN A 120 6.11 6.90 -19.94
#